data_AF-A0A3C0TWA0-F1
#
_entry.id   AF-A0A3C0TWA0-F1
#
_cell.length_a   1.000
_cell.length_b   1.000
_cell.length_c   1.000
_cell.angle_alpha   90.00
_cell.angle_beta   90.00
_cell.angle_gamma   90.00
#
_symmetry.space_group_name_H-M   'P 1'
#
loop_
_entity.id
_entity.type
_entity.pdbx_description
1 polymer ?
#
loop_
_entity_poly.entity_id
_entity_poly.type
_entity_poly.pdbx_seq_one_letter_code
_entity_poly.pdbx_strand_id
1 'polypeptide(L)'
;MLAYSILHWWQPPLLQAVRTMVFDFYVAQKPRPYDPNLPVRIVDIDDESLTRLGQWPWPRTRMAEIVRRLEEYGALAIGFDVLFAEPDRTSPASIAESLPNLDPETRERLQAMPSIASAKTA
;
A
#
# COMPACT_ATOMS: atom_id res chain seq x y z
N MET A 1 -32.40 -30.88 11.32
CA MET A 1 -31.13 -30.94 10.54
C MET A 1 -31.30 -30.29 9.18
N LEU A 2 -32.06 -30.88 8.24
CA LEU A 2 -32.20 -30.35 6.86
C LEU A 2 -32.75 -28.91 6.77
N ALA A 3 -33.79 -28.53 7.53
CA ALA A 3 -34.33 -27.17 7.50
C ALA A 3 -33.35 -26.09 8.01
N TYR A 4 -32.57 -26.42 9.03
CA TYR A 4 -31.49 -25.56 9.55
C TYR A 4 -30.37 -25.43 8.50
N SER A 5 -29.98 -26.54 7.87
CA SER A 5 -29.00 -26.55 6.79
C SER A 5 -29.45 -25.76 5.56
N ILE A 6 -30.73 -25.80 5.18
CA ILE A 6 -31.30 -25.03 4.08
C ILE A 6 -31.34 -23.53 4.41
N LEU A 7 -31.70 -23.17 5.65
CA LEU A 7 -31.69 -21.78 6.11
C LEU A 7 -30.26 -21.20 6.14
N HIS A 8 -29.26 -22.00 6.52
CA HIS A 8 -27.84 -21.61 6.45
C HIS A 8 -27.30 -21.58 5.03
N TRP A 9 -27.77 -22.46 4.14
CA TRP A 9 -27.39 -22.46 2.73
C TRP A 9 -27.98 -21.24 1.99
N TRP A 10 -29.13 -20.73 2.45
CA TRP A 10 -29.81 -19.59 1.83
C TRP A 10 -29.44 -18.23 2.42
N GLN A 11 -28.70 -18.17 3.55
CA GLN A 11 -28.34 -16.96 4.31
C GLN A 11 -29.16 -15.71 3.94
N PRO A 12 -30.45 -15.65 4.32
CA PRO A 12 -31.36 -14.64 3.82
C PRO A 12 -30.81 -13.23 4.11
N PRO A 13 -30.87 -12.29 3.14
CA PRO A 13 -30.21 -10.99 3.25
C PRO A 13 -30.51 -10.23 4.55
N LEU A 14 -31.71 -10.39 5.11
CA LEU A 14 -32.11 -9.77 6.37
C LEU A 14 -31.27 -10.26 7.57
N LEU A 15 -30.95 -11.56 7.65
CA LEU A 15 -30.13 -12.10 8.73
C LEU A 15 -28.68 -11.62 8.61
N GLN A 16 -28.16 -11.49 7.39
CA GLN A 16 -26.82 -10.92 7.17
C GLN A 16 -26.77 -9.45 7.59
N ALA A 17 -27.78 -8.66 7.21
CA ALA A 17 -27.87 -7.25 7.58
C ALA A 17 -27.89 -7.05 9.10
N VAL A 18 -28.74 -7.81 9.82
CA VAL A 18 -28.79 -7.76 11.29
C VAL A 18 -27.45 -8.16 11.91
N ARG A 19 -26.82 -9.22 11.40
CA ARG A 19 -25.49 -9.66 11.88
C ARG A 19 -24.44 -8.58 11.71
N THR A 20 -24.34 -7.98 10.53
CA THR A 20 -23.36 -6.93 10.24
C THR A 20 -23.62 -5.70 11.11
N MET A 21 -24.87 -5.27 11.26
CA MET A 21 -25.23 -4.16 12.15
C MET A 21 -24.83 -4.40 13.61
N VAL A 22 -25.11 -5.59 14.14
CA VAL A 22 -24.72 -5.97 15.51
C VAL A 22 -23.19 -6.01 15.65
N PHE A 23 -22.50 -6.52 14.64
CA PHE A 23 -21.04 -6.58 14.63
C PHE A 23 -20.41 -5.18 14.61
N ASP A 24 -20.88 -4.29 13.73
CA ASP A 24 -20.37 -2.91 13.62
C ASP A 24 -20.61 -2.15 14.93
N PHE A 25 -21.80 -2.29 15.53
CA PHE A 25 -22.10 -1.71 16.84
C PHE A 25 -21.14 -2.24 17.92
N TYR A 26 -20.91 -3.57 17.96
CA TYR A 26 -19.99 -4.17 18.92
C TYR A 26 -18.56 -3.64 18.78
N VAL A 27 -18.03 -3.59 17.55
CA VAL A 27 -16.66 -3.11 17.28
C VAL A 27 -16.51 -1.63 17.63
N ALA A 28 -17.52 -0.80 17.32
CA ALA A 28 -17.52 0.61 17.67
C ALA A 28 -17.54 0.84 19.19
N GLN A 29 -18.28 0.03 19.95
CA GLN A 29 -18.39 0.18 21.41
C GLN A 29 -17.24 -0.48 22.18
N LYS A 30 -16.62 -1.52 21.62
CA LYS A 30 -15.51 -2.26 22.22
C LYS A 30 -14.35 -2.38 21.24
N PRO A 31 -13.68 -1.26 20.90
CA PRO A 31 -12.48 -1.31 20.09
C PRO A 31 -11.42 -2.15 20.79
N ARG A 32 -10.63 -2.89 20.02
CA ARG A 32 -9.53 -3.68 20.57
C ARG A 32 -8.48 -2.71 21.16
N PRO A 33 -8.08 -2.87 22.42
CA PRO A 33 -7.02 -2.04 22.98
C PRO A 33 -5.72 -2.30 22.20
N TYR A 34 -4.96 -1.24 21.94
CA TYR A 34 -3.64 -1.35 21.35
C TYR A 34 -2.70 -2.03 22.36
N ASP A 35 -2.05 -3.11 21.93
CA ASP A 35 -1.03 -3.80 22.71
C ASP A 35 0.35 -3.56 22.06
N PRO A 36 1.22 -2.76 22.69
CA PRO A 36 2.55 -2.47 22.14
C PRO A 36 3.46 -3.70 22.10
N ASN A 37 3.15 -4.79 22.82
CA ASN A 37 3.95 -6.01 22.83
C ASN A 37 3.72 -6.89 21.59
N LEU A 38 2.65 -6.63 20.83
CA LEU A 38 2.43 -7.33 19.57
C LEU A 38 3.46 -6.85 18.52
N PRO A 39 4.06 -7.75 17.72
CA PRO A 39 5.13 -7.40 16.78
C PRO A 39 4.63 -6.80 15.46
N VAL A 40 3.36 -6.41 15.38
CA VAL A 40 2.74 -5.87 14.16
C VAL A 40 2.64 -4.35 14.27
N ARG A 41 3.09 -3.65 13.22
CA ARG A 41 2.96 -2.20 13.08
C ARG A 41 2.32 -1.90 11.72
N ILE A 42 1.39 -0.96 11.72
CA ILE A 42 0.77 -0.43 10.50
C ILE A 42 1.41 0.92 10.24
N VAL A 43 1.91 1.12 9.03
CA VAL A 43 2.46 2.38 8.56
C VAL A 43 1.48 2.92 7.54
N ASP A 44 0.88 4.06 7.86
CA ASP A 44 -0.13 4.70 7.01
C ASP A 44 0.47 5.87 6.22
N ILE A 45 -0.18 6.19 5.10
CA ILE A 45 0.13 7.38 4.30
C ILE A 45 -0.95 8.41 4.61
N ASP A 46 -0.67 9.22 5.63
CA ASP A 46 -1.57 10.28 6.08
C ASP A 46 -1.36 11.61 5.34
N ASP A 47 -2.28 12.55 5.55
CA ASP A 47 -2.23 13.89 4.96
C ASP A 47 -0.96 14.65 5.34
N GLU A 48 -0.42 14.43 6.54
CA GLU A 48 0.84 15.04 6.96
C GLU A 48 2.00 14.51 6.12
N SER A 49 2.04 13.20 5.89
CA SER A 49 3.04 12.55 5.04
C SER A 49 2.91 13.03 3.60
N LEU A 50 1.70 13.15 3.05
CA LEU A 50 1.49 13.70 1.70
C LEU A 50 1.93 15.17 1.60
N THR A 51 1.69 15.97 2.65
CA THR A 51 2.14 17.37 2.71
C THR A 51 3.66 17.46 2.71
N ARG A 52 4.34 16.59 3.45
CA ARG A 52 5.82 16.58 3.55
C ARG A 52 6.52 15.95 2.35
N LEU A 53 5.95 14.87 1.80
CA LEU A 53 6.62 14.00 0.83
C LEU A 53 6.09 14.16 -0.60
N GLY A 54 4.99 14.90 -0.75
CA GLY A 54 4.31 15.12 -2.02
C GLY A 54 3.18 14.14 -2.26
N GLN A 55 2.47 14.36 -3.37
CA GLN A 55 1.27 13.63 -3.72
C GLN A 55 1.56 12.15 -4.03
N TRP A 56 0.67 11.28 -3.57
CA TRP A 56 0.60 9.88 -4.00
C TRP A 56 0.07 9.76 -5.45
N PRO A 57 0.50 8.78 -6.27
CA PRO A 57 1.45 7.71 -5.99
C PRO A 57 2.90 8.17 -5.98
N TRP A 58 3.67 7.68 -4.99
CA TRP A 58 5.09 7.97 -4.91
C TRP A 58 5.93 7.10 -5.85
N PRO A 59 7.10 7.58 -6.28
CA PRO A 59 8.05 6.77 -7.06
C PRO A 59 8.51 5.52 -6.29
N ARG A 60 8.80 4.43 -7.02
CA ARG A 60 9.29 3.17 -6.42
C ARG A 60 10.59 3.38 -5.67
N THR A 61 11.42 4.35 -6.06
CA THR A 61 12.64 4.74 -5.32
C THR A 61 12.34 5.14 -3.88
N ARG A 62 11.28 5.91 -3.65
CA ARG A 62 10.82 6.29 -2.30
C ARG A 62 10.25 5.11 -1.55
N MET A 63 9.47 4.26 -2.22
CA MET A 63 8.93 3.04 -1.61
C MET A 63 10.05 2.11 -1.12
N ALA A 64 11.15 1.96 -1.89
CA ALA A 64 12.29 1.16 -1.44
C ALA A 64 13.07 1.81 -0.30
N GLU A 65 13.16 3.14 -0.24
CA GLU A 65 13.74 3.81 0.93
C GLU A 65 12.92 3.51 2.19
N ILE A 66 11.60 3.53 2.11
CA ILE A 66 10.70 3.15 3.22
C ILE A 66 10.97 1.70 3.63
N VAL A 67 11.05 0.76 2.67
CA VAL A 67 11.37 -0.65 2.94
C VAL A 67 12.69 -0.79 3.69
N ARG A 68 13.77 -0.17 3.20
CA ARG A 68 15.09 -0.23 3.86
C ARG A 68 15.04 0.28 5.29
N ARG A 69 14.35 1.40 5.53
CA ARG A 69 14.19 1.92 6.90
C ARG A 69 13.39 0.96 7.78
N LEU A 70 12.35 0.33 7.26
CA LEU A 70 11.59 -0.68 8.01
C LEU A 70 12.45 -1.91 8.35
N GLU A 71 13.31 -2.35 7.43
CA GLU A 71 14.29 -3.41 7.68
C GLU A 71 15.30 -2.99 8.77
N GLU A 72 15.82 -1.76 8.71
CA GLU A 72 16.70 -1.19 9.74
C GLU A 72 16.03 -1.11 11.12
N TYR A 73 14.71 -0.88 11.16
CA TYR A 73 13.90 -0.93 12.38
C TYR A 73 13.57 -2.36 12.83
N GLY A 74 14.02 -3.39 12.12
CA GLY A 74 13.88 -4.80 12.51
C GLY A 74 12.61 -5.47 11.98
N ALA A 75 11.97 -4.94 10.94
CA ALA A 75 10.84 -5.62 10.31
C ALA A 75 11.26 -6.96 9.71
N LEU A 76 10.64 -8.06 10.18
CA LEU A 76 10.89 -9.41 9.66
C LEU A 76 10.14 -9.70 8.35
N ALA A 77 9.01 -9.02 8.14
CA ALA A 77 8.19 -9.12 6.95
C ALA A 77 7.48 -7.78 6.73
N ILE A 78 7.36 -7.37 5.47
CA ILE A 78 6.73 -6.12 5.07
C ILE A 78 5.63 -6.45 4.07
N GLY A 79 4.40 -6.09 4.39
CA GLY A 79 3.23 -6.23 3.51
C GLY A 79 2.81 -4.87 2.96
N PHE A 80 2.41 -4.84 1.69
CA PHE A 80 1.87 -3.65 1.05
C PHE A 80 0.37 -3.83 0.84
N ASP A 81 -0.43 -2.88 1.31
CA ASP A 81 -1.85 -2.75 0.97
C ASP A 81 -2.04 -1.84 -0.25
N VAL A 82 -1.18 -2.01 -1.26
CA VAL A 82 -1.21 -1.28 -2.53
C VAL A 82 -0.79 -2.21 -3.66
N LEU A 83 -1.43 -2.05 -4.83
CA LEU A 83 -1.10 -2.83 -6.02
C LEU A 83 -0.06 -2.11 -6.87
N PHE A 84 1.02 -2.81 -7.22
CA PHE A 84 2.09 -2.32 -8.11
C PHE A 84 2.04 -2.97 -9.49
N ALA A 85 0.90 -2.92 -10.18
CA ALA A 85 0.68 -3.65 -11.43
C ALA A 85 1.52 -3.14 -12.60
N GLU A 86 1.70 -1.82 -12.72
CA GLU A 86 2.38 -1.19 -13.85
C GLU A 86 3.83 -0.77 -13.54
N PRO A 87 4.69 -0.59 -14.57
CA PRO A 87 5.99 0.04 -14.42
C PRO A 87 5.92 1.46 -13.81
N ASP A 88 7.01 1.91 -13.19
CA ASP A 88 7.03 3.17 -12.42
C ASP A 88 7.10 4.36 -13.37
N ARG A 89 5.96 5.03 -13.55
CA ARG A 89 5.82 6.17 -14.46
C ARG A 89 6.41 7.47 -13.92
N THR A 90 6.81 7.50 -12.65
CA THR A 90 7.32 8.68 -11.96
C THR A 90 8.83 8.61 -11.71
N SER A 91 9.48 7.54 -12.18
CA SER A 91 10.94 7.41 -12.12
C SER A 91 11.63 8.40 -13.08
N PRO A 92 12.86 8.89 -12.77
CA PRO A 92 13.59 9.80 -13.65
C PRO A 92 13.75 9.28 -15.08
N ALA A 93 14.03 7.98 -15.25
CA ALA A 93 14.16 7.34 -16.55
C ALA A 93 12.83 7.37 -17.34
N SER A 94 11.71 7.03 -16.70
CA SER A 94 10.39 7.07 -17.35
C SER A 94 9.95 8.49 -17.68
N ILE A 95 10.31 9.48 -16.86
CA ILE A 95 10.08 10.89 -17.14
C ILE A 95 10.87 11.31 -18.39
N ALA A 96 12.15 10.95 -18.47
CA ALA A 96 13.00 11.26 -19.63
C ALA A 96 12.41 10.71 -20.94
N GLU A 97 11.86 9.50 -20.92
CA GLU A 97 11.20 8.90 -22.09
C GLU A 97 9.88 9.57 -22.44
N SER A 98 9.09 9.99 -21.44
CA SER A 98 7.76 10.57 -21.66
C SER A 98 7.76 12.00 -22.23
N LEU A 99 8.88 12.71 -22.09
CA LEU A 99 9.01 14.11 -22.49
C LEU A 99 9.68 14.24 -23.88
N PRO A 100 8.94 14.64 -24.93
CA PRO A 100 9.44 14.60 -26.31
C PRO A 100 10.46 15.71 -26.63
N ASN A 101 10.35 16.87 -25.99
CA ASN A 101 11.18 18.06 -26.28
C ASN A 101 12.27 18.30 -25.23
N LEU A 102 12.70 17.25 -24.54
CA LEU A 102 13.78 17.35 -23.57
C LEU A 102 15.12 17.49 -24.29
N ASP A 103 15.95 18.44 -23.87
CA ASP A 103 17.31 18.57 -24.39
C ASP A 103 18.14 17.30 -24.11
N PRO A 104 19.11 16.97 -24.99
CA PRO A 104 19.88 15.74 -24.86
C PRO A 104 20.64 15.63 -23.53
N GLU A 105 21.18 16.75 -23.02
CA GLU A 105 21.95 16.77 -21.78
C GLU A 105 21.07 16.44 -20.57
N THR A 106 19.90 17.07 -20.45
CA THR A 106 18.95 16.78 -19.37
C THR A 106 18.42 15.36 -19.47
N ARG A 107 18.22 14.84 -20.68
CA ARG A 107 17.81 13.44 -20.90
C ARG A 107 18.85 12.47 -20.35
N GLU A 108 20.12 12.67 -20.68
CA GLU A 108 21.21 11.86 -20.15
C GLU A 108 21.32 11.95 -18.63
N ARG A 109 21.20 13.17 -18.07
CA ARG A 109 21.21 13.36 -16.61
C ARG A 109 20.09 12.61 -15.91
N LEU A 110 18.85 12.68 -16.42
CA LEU A 110 17.70 11.97 -15.85
C LEU A 110 17.87 10.45 -15.94
N GLN A 111 18.43 9.95 -17.04
CA GLN A 111 18.70 8.51 -17.21
C GLN A 111 19.81 8.00 -16.28
N ALA A 112 20.78 8.85 -15.92
CA ALA A 112 21.84 8.52 -14.98
C ALA A 112 21.38 8.56 -13.51
N MET A 113 20.20 9.10 -13.21
CA MET A 113 19.68 9.14 -11.85
C MET A 113 19.26 7.74 -11.36
N PRO A 114 19.37 7.48 -10.05
CA PRO A 114 18.98 6.19 -9.49
C PRO A 114 17.49 5.89 -9.75
N SER A 115 17.22 4.74 -10.38
CA SER A 115 15.88 4.21 -10.63
C SER A 115 15.84 2.71 -10.31
N ILE A 116 14.72 2.23 -9.77
CA ILE A 116 14.54 0.81 -9.44
C ILE A 116 14.25 -0.03 -10.70
N ALA A 117 13.81 0.58 -11.80
CA ALA A 117 13.54 -0.13 -13.05
C ALA A 117 14.79 -0.85 -13.62
N SER A 118 15.99 -0.43 -13.24
CA SER A 118 17.27 -1.02 -13.66
C SER A 118 17.72 -2.23 -12.84
N ALA A 119 16.98 -2.66 -11.81
CA ALA A 119 17.31 -3.82 -10.98
C ALA A 119 16.99 -5.16 -11.66
N LYS A 120 17.23 -5.26 -12.97
CA LYS A 120 17.14 -6.49 -13.76
C LYS A 120 18.55 -6.99 -14.11
N THR A 121 19.45 -7.07 -13.12
CA THR A 121 20.72 -7.81 -13.25
C THR A 121 21.25 -8.17 -11.85
N ALA A 122 20.77 -9.30 -11.33
CA ALA A 122 21.52 -10.21 -10.45
C ALA A 122 20.80 -11.55 -10.47
#